data_AF-A0A7Y8IC08-F1
#
_entry.id   AF-A0A7Y8IC08-F1
#
_cell.length_a   1.000
_cell.length_b   1.000
_cell.length_c   1.000
_cell.angle_alpha   90.00
_cell.angle_beta   90.00
_cell.angle_gamma   90.00
#
_symmetry.space_group_name_H-M   'P 1'
#
loop_
_entity.id
_entity.type
_entity.pdbx_description
1 polymer ?
#
loop_
_entity_poly.entity_id
_entity_poly.type
_entity_poly.pdbx_seq_one_letter_code
_entity_poly.pdbx_strand_id
1 'polypeptide(L)'
;MKEGTGRGLPPDLITDLYLNLLTEIWEIASALIGEAILSLLFLSAIQKIGERHPFLLSLKVSEEGIGLDRVREEGKKLSPLEVHKGFQGLINQLTHLFSALAEGVINKELFPKVFPKIKEAERIVSLK
;
A
#
# COMPACT_ATOMS: atom_id res chain seq x y z
N MET A 1 -25.48 16.89 -29.39
CA MET A 1 -25.93 16.77 -27.99
C MET A 1 -24.82 16.14 -27.17
N LYS A 2 -24.44 16.79 -26.06
CA LYS A 2 -23.48 16.27 -25.09
C LYS A 2 -24.24 15.35 -24.12
N GLU A 3 -23.82 14.10 -24.00
CA GLU A 3 -24.10 13.30 -22.79
C GLU A 3 -22.76 12.76 -22.29
N GLY A 4 -22.19 13.51 -21.35
CA GLY A 4 -21.10 13.05 -20.52
C GLY A 4 -21.67 12.03 -19.54
N THR A 5 -21.49 10.75 -19.84
CA THR A 5 -21.65 9.69 -18.85
C THR A 5 -20.49 9.82 -17.89
N GLY A 6 -20.76 10.40 -16.72
CA GLY A 6 -19.87 10.34 -15.58
C GLY A 6 -19.55 8.87 -15.30
N ARG A 7 -18.34 8.43 -15.68
CA ARG A 7 -17.78 7.19 -15.16
C ARG A 7 -17.69 7.38 -13.66
N GLY A 8 -18.65 6.83 -12.93
CA GLY A 8 -18.47 6.57 -11.50
C GLY A 8 -17.15 5.84 -11.37
N LEU A 9 -16.21 6.42 -10.62
CA LEU A 9 -14.92 5.79 -10.36
C LEU A 9 -15.17 4.36 -9.88
N PRO A 10 -14.49 3.33 -10.42
CA PRO A 10 -14.65 1.95 -9.97
C PRO A 10 -14.59 1.92 -8.44
N PRO A 11 -15.52 1.24 -7.74
CA PRO A 11 -15.56 1.21 -6.28
C PRO A 11 -14.21 0.86 -5.65
N ASP A 12 -13.41 0.06 -6.37
CA ASP A 12 -12.16 -0.53 -5.90
C ASP A 12 -10.90 0.24 -6.33
N LEU A 13 -11.03 1.38 -7.04
CA LEU A 13 -9.90 2.08 -7.65
C LEU A 13 -8.78 2.41 -6.66
N ILE A 14 -9.14 2.83 -5.45
CA ILE A 14 -8.15 3.19 -4.44
C ILE A 14 -7.44 1.97 -3.86
N THR A 15 -8.19 0.88 -3.64
CA THR A 15 -7.64 -0.39 -3.19
C THR A 15 -6.68 -0.93 -4.23
N ASP A 16 -7.08 -0.96 -5.50
CA ASP A 16 -6.23 -1.37 -6.61
C ASP A 16 -4.94 -0.57 -6.71
N LEU A 17 -5.03 0.75 -6.59
CA LEU A 17 -3.87 1.63 -6.60
C LEU A 17 -2.87 1.25 -5.51
N TYR A 18 -3.34 1.02 -4.28
CA TYR A 18 -2.47 0.66 -3.17
C TYR A 18 -1.91 -0.76 -3.26
N LEU A 19 -2.70 -1.72 -3.72
CA LEU A 19 -2.24 -3.10 -3.91
C LEU A 19 -1.13 -3.15 -4.96
N ASN A 20 -1.30 -2.45 -6.08
CA ASN A 20 -0.25 -2.31 -7.10
C ASN A 20 1.00 -1.62 -6.53
N LEU A 21 0.81 -0.58 -5.70
CA LEU A 21 1.92 0.11 -5.05
C LEU A 21 2.68 -0.81 -4.08
N LEU A 22 1.99 -1.68 -3.34
CA LEU A 22 2.64 -2.65 -2.46
C LEU A 22 3.47 -3.66 -3.24
N THR A 23 2.98 -4.12 -4.39
CA THR A 23 3.76 -4.97 -5.32
C THR A 23 5.02 -4.26 -5.81
N GLU A 24 4.90 -2.99 -6.23
CA GLU A 24 6.07 -2.20 -6.67
C GLU A 24 7.08 -1.98 -5.53
N ILE A 25 6.61 -1.67 -4.31
CA ILE A 25 7.47 -1.56 -3.13
C ILE A 25 8.18 -2.89 -2.87
N TRP A 26 7.46 -4.00 -2.98
CA TRP A 26 8.02 -5.33 -2.78
C TRP A 26 9.18 -5.60 -3.74
N GLU A 27 8.94 -5.45 -5.04
CA GLU A 27 9.93 -5.72 -6.10
C GLU A 27 11.19 -4.86 -5.95
N ILE A 28 11.03 -3.56 -5.66
CA ILE A 28 12.18 -2.66 -5.51
C ILE A 28 12.94 -2.99 -4.23
N ALA A 29 12.25 -3.19 -3.11
CA ALA A 29 12.91 -3.44 -1.84
C ALA A 29 13.55 -4.83 -1.80
N SER A 30 12.94 -5.86 -2.41
CA SER A 30 13.49 -7.22 -2.38
C SER A 30 14.82 -7.30 -3.11
N ALA A 31 14.96 -6.56 -4.22
CA ALA A 31 16.23 -6.45 -4.94
C ALA A 31 17.36 -5.79 -4.12
N LEU A 32 17.03 -5.02 -3.08
CA LEU A 32 18.01 -4.30 -2.25
C LEU A 32 18.37 -5.03 -0.96
N ILE A 33 17.41 -5.71 -0.31
CA ILE A 33 17.61 -6.31 1.02
C ILE A 33 17.28 -7.80 1.10
N GLY A 34 16.83 -8.41 0.00
CA GLY A 34 16.37 -9.79 -0.06
C GLY A 34 14.97 -9.99 0.55
N GLU A 35 14.31 -11.03 0.06
CA GLU A 35 12.91 -11.35 0.38
C GLU A 35 12.70 -11.76 1.84
N ALA A 36 13.67 -12.43 2.45
CA ALA A 36 13.59 -12.85 3.86
C ALA A 36 13.52 -11.63 4.81
N ILE A 37 14.43 -10.67 4.63
CA ILE A 37 14.43 -9.45 5.44
C ILE A 37 13.17 -8.63 5.13
N LEU A 38 12.82 -8.48 3.86
CA LEU A 38 11.64 -7.74 3.45
C LEU A 38 10.35 -8.31 4.04
N SER A 39 10.20 -9.64 4.03
CA SER A 39 9.07 -10.35 4.64
C SER A 39 8.92 -9.98 6.12
N LEU A 40 10.02 -10.00 6.87
CA LEU A 40 10.03 -9.64 8.29
C LEU A 40 9.63 -8.18 8.52
N LEU A 41 10.13 -7.25 7.70
CA LEU A 41 9.77 -5.83 7.80
C LEU A 41 8.28 -5.61 7.51
N PHE A 42 7.75 -6.27 6.49
CA PHE A 42 6.33 -6.22 6.16
C PHE A 42 5.47 -6.80 7.28
N LEU A 43 5.80 -7.97 7.80
CA LEU A 43 5.08 -8.58 8.92
C LEU A 43 5.09 -7.67 10.15
N SER A 44 6.23 -7.06 10.47
CA SER A 44 6.35 -6.10 11.57
C SER A 44 5.47 -4.86 11.36
N ALA A 45 5.49 -4.29 10.15
CA ALA A 45 4.68 -3.12 9.81
C ALA A 45 3.18 -3.43 9.84
N ILE A 46 2.77 -4.58 9.29
CA ILE A 46 1.37 -5.06 9.29
C ILE A 46 0.87 -5.27 10.71
N GLN A 47 1.66 -5.93 11.58
CA GLN A 47 1.26 -6.12 12.97
C GLN A 47 1.05 -4.79 13.69
N LYS A 48 2.00 -3.85 13.54
CA LYS A 48 1.92 -2.54 14.20
C LYS A 48 0.74 -1.68 13.72
N ILE A 49 0.48 -1.66 12.42
CA ILE A 49 -0.60 -0.84 11.84
C ILE A 49 -1.95 -1.55 11.93
N GLY A 50 -1.96 -2.88 11.93
CA GLY A 50 -3.17 -3.70 12.01
C GLY A 50 -3.98 -3.51 13.29
N GLU A 51 -3.37 -3.05 14.38
CA GLU A 51 -4.10 -2.65 15.59
C GLU A 51 -5.10 -1.51 15.33
N ARG A 52 -4.74 -0.57 14.44
CA ARG A 52 -5.57 0.59 14.08
C ARG A 52 -6.39 0.36 12.81
N HIS A 53 -5.90 -0.50 11.93
CA HIS A 53 -6.52 -0.80 10.64
C HIS A 53 -6.60 -2.33 10.44
N PRO A 54 -7.56 -3.01 11.09
CA PRO A 54 -7.60 -4.48 11.16
C PRO A 54 -7.67 -5.19 9.81
N PHE A 55 -8.22 -4.56 8.77
CA PHE A 55 -8.28 -5.16 7.43
C PHE A 55 -6.89 -5.50 6.87
N LEU A 56 -5.84 -4.76 7.27
CA LEU A 56 -4.46 -5.03 6.84
C LEU A 56 -3.89 -6.33 7.42
N LEU A 57 -4.43 -6.84 8.53
CA LEU A 57 -4.02 -8.13 9.10
C LEU A 57 -4.32 -9.31 8.16
N SER A 58 -5.16 -9.09 7.14
CA SER A 58 -5.46 -10.08 6.12
C SER A 58 -4.41 -10.16 5.00
N LEU A 59 -3.45 -9.22 4.95
CA LEU A 59 -2.27 -9.32 4.10
C LEU A 59 -1.42 -10.52 4.51
N LYS A 60 -1.20 -11.43 3.56
CA LYS A 60 -0.24 -12.51 3.74
C LYS A 60 1.09 -12.11 3.15
N VAL A 61 2.18 -12.39 3.85
CA VAL A 61 3.53 -12.08 3.39
C VAL A 61 4.40 -13.30 3.66
N SER A 62 5.16 -13.70 2.65
CA SER A 62 6.19 -14.73 2.71
C SER A 62 7.32 -14.36 1.76
N GLU A 63 8.40 -15.14 1.74
CA GLU A 63 9.54 -14.86 0.86
C GLU A 63 9.15 -14.91 -0.62
N GLU A 64 8.10 -15.64 -0.98
CA GLU A 64 7.57 -15.70 -2.33
C GLU A 64 6.77 -14.46 -2.75
N GLY A 65 6.39 -13.59 -1.81
CA GLY A 65 5.67 -12.36 -2.12
C GLY A 65 4.57 -11.97 -1.14
N ILE A 66 3.67 -11.10 -1.64
CA ILE A 66 2.52 -10.58 -0.89
C ILE A 66 1.23 -11.16 -1.47
N GLY A 67 0.42 -11.79 -0.62
CA GLY A 67 -0.92 -12.23 -0.94
C GLY A 67 -1.95 -11.11 -0.75
N LEU A 68 -2.56 -10.66 -1.85
CA LEU A 68 -3.40 -9.45 -1.90
C LEU A 68 -4.91 -9.72 -1.92
N ASP A 69 -5.35 -10.97 -2.17
CA ASP A 69 -6.76 -11.29 -2.41
C ASP A 69 -7.66 -11.01 -1.20
N ARG A 70 -7.23 -11.40 0.01
CA ARG A 70 -8.05 -11.21 1.20
C ARG A 70 -8.17 -9.74 1.60
N VAL A 71 -7.06 -9.00 1.54
CA VAL A 71 -7.07 -7.55 1.87
C VAL A 71 -7.90 -6.76 0.87
N ARG A 72 -7.93 -7.19 -0.39
CA ARG A 72 -8.82 -6.63 -1.41
C ARG A 72 -10.28 -6.80 -1.00
N GLU A 73 -10.71 -8.00 -0.65
CA GLU A 73 -12.08 -8.27 -0.26
C GLU A 73 -12.49 -7.58 1.05
N GLU A 74 -11.58 -7.48 2.03
CA GLU A 74 -11.83 -6.69 3.24
C GLU A 74 -11.89 -5.19 2.95
N GLY A 75 -11.03 -4.69 2.06
CA GLY A 75 -11.00 -3.28 1.65
C GLY A 75 -12.28 -2.81 0.95
N LYS A 76 -12.95 -3.69 0.19
CA LYS A 76 -14.25 -3.41 -0.46
C LYS A 76 -15.37 -3.05 0.53
N LYS A 77 -15.24 -3.46 1.79
CA LYS A 77 -16.24 -3.21 2.85
C LYS A 77 -16.06 -1.85 3.52
N LEU A 78 -14.98 -1.12 3.18
CA LEU A 78 -14.57 0.11 3.84
C LEU A 78 -14.78 1.32 2.94
N SER A 79 -14.87 2.51 3.54
CA SER A 79 -14.85 3.75 2.78
C SER A 79 -13.46 3.98 2.14
N PRO A 80 -13.38 4.69 1.00
CA PRO A 80 -12.10 5.06 0.39
C PRO A 80 -11.13 5.76 1.35
N LEU A 81 -11.65 6.62 2.24
CA LEU A 81 -10.84 7.30 3.24
C LEU A 81 -10.21 6.34 4.26
N GLU A 82 -10.94 5.31 4.69
CA GLU A 82 -10.42 4.29 5.61
C GLU A 82 -9.34 3.43 4.94
N VAL A 83 -9.58 3.01 3.69
CA VAL A 83 -8.60 2.28 2.88
C VAL A 83 -7.32 3.10 2.71
N HIS A 84 -7.46 4.37 2.33
CA HIS A 84 -6.37 5.31 2.17
C HIS A 84 -5.53 5.44 3.44
N LYS A 85 -6.17 5.74 4.57
CA LYS A 85 -5.48 5.89 5.87
C LYS A 85 -4.74 4.62 6.27
N GLY A 86 -5.35 3.46 6.06
CA GLY A 86 -4.72 2.18 6.35
C GLY A 86 -3.45 1.95 5.53
N PHE A 87 -3.55 1.99 4.21
CA PHE A 87 -2.38 1.75 3.35
C PHE A 87 -1.32 2.84 3.45
N GLN A 88 -1.71 4.11 3.59
CA GLN A 88 -0.75 5.19 3.85
C GLN A 88 -0.01 4.98 5.17
N GLY A 89 -0.72 4.53 6.22
CA GLY A 89 -0.13 4.16 7.49
C GLY A 89 0.89 3.01 7.36
N LEU A 90 0.54 1.97 6.60
CA LEU A 90 1.45 0.86 6.30
C LEU A 90 2.71 1.32 5.56
N ILE A 91 2.56 2.11 4.49
CA ILE A 91 3.68 2.63 3.70
C ILE A 91 4.58 3.53 4.56
N ASN A 92 4.00 4.39 5.40
CA ASN A 92 4.77 5.23 6.32
C ASN A 92 5.57 4.37 7.32
N GLN A 93 4.98 3.29 7.83
CA GLN A 93 5.69 2.40 8.74
C GLN A 93 6.81 1.63 8.02
N LEU A 94 6.58 1.17 6.80
CA LEU A 94 7.61 0.52 5.97
C LEU A 94 8.76 1.47 5.67
N THR A 95 8.49 2.70 5.24
CA THR A 95 9.53 3.70 4.95
C THR A 95 10.35 4.04 6.21
N HIS A 96 9.74 4.09 7.39
CA HIS A 96 10.47 4.22 8.65
C HIS A 96 11.41 3.03 8.90
N LEU A 97 10.93 1.79 8.72
CA LEU A 97 11.76 0.58 8.87
C LEU A 97 12.91 0.54 7.85
N PHE A 98 12.64 0.90 6.60
CA PHE A 98 13.66 0.99 5.55
C PHE A 98 14.72 2.05 5.85
N SER A 99 14.32 3.21 6.39
CA SER A 99 15.26 4.24 6.86
C SER A 99 16.15 3.71 7.98
N ALA A 100 15.56 2.99 8.94
CA ALA A 100 16.31 2.44 10.07
C ALA A 100 17.28 1.32 9.65
N LEU A 101 16.93 0.52 8.64
CA LEU A 101 17.76 -0.60 8.17
C LEU A 101 18.93 -0.14 7.28
N ALA A 102 18.69 0.80 6.37
CA ALA A 102 19.61 1.13 5.27
C ALA A 102 19.89 2.63 5.14
N GLU A 103 19.75 3.39 6.22
CA GLU A 103 20.00 4.84 6.28
C GLU A 103 19.27 5.62 5.15
N GLY A 104 18.09 5.13 4.78
CA GLY A 104 17.23 5.74 3.76
C GLY A 104 17.60 5.46 2.30
N VAL A 105 18.58 4.60 2.01
CA VAL A 105 18.93 4.20 0.63
C VAL A 105 17.72 3.61 -0.10
N ILE A 106 17.02 2.67 0.54
CA ILE A 106 15.82 2.05 -0.02
C ILE A 106 14.74 3.11 -0.31
N ASN A 107 14.56 4.07 0.59
CA ASN A 107 13.57 5.13 0.41
C ASN A 107 13.88 6.05 -0.78
N LYS A 108 15.17 6.31 -1.07
CA LYS A 108 15.56 7.09 -2.26
C LYS A 108 15.12 6.41 -3.56
N GLU A 109 15.19 5.08 -3.62
CA GLU A 109 14.72 4.30 -4.77
C GLU A 109 13.18 4.22 -4.85
N LEU A 110 12.51 4.10 -3.70
CA LEU A 110 11.05 3.97 -3.63
C LEU A 110 10.31 5.29 -3.91
N PHE A 111 10.78 6.42 -3.37
CA PHE A 111 10.06 7.69 -3.37
C PHE A 111 9.61 8.19 -4.75
N PRO A 112 10.42 8.11 -5.82
CA PRO A 112 9.99 8.50 -7.16
C PRO A 112 8.76 7.72 -7.66
N LYS A 113 8.56 6.48 -7.19
CA LYS A 113 7.43 5.61 -7.58
C LYS A 113 6.25 5.73 -6.62
N VAL A 114 6.54 5.82 -5.32
CA VAL A 114 5.54 5.87 -4.24
C VAL A 114 4.78 7.20 -4.22
N PHE A 115 5.49 8.34 -4.28
CA PHE A 115 4.85 9.64 -4.06
C PHE A 115 3.78 10.01 -5.10
N PRO A 116 3.96 9.77 -6.42
CA PRO A 116 2.91 10.04 -7.39
C PRO A 116 1.62 9.28 -7.11
N LYS A 117 1.71 8.00 -6.71
CA LYS A 117 0.55 7.17 -6.40
C LYS A 117 -0.15 7.61 -5.12
N ILE A 118 0.59 7.99 -4.08
CA ILE A 118 -0.02 8.55 -2.86
C ILE A 118 -0.80 9.83 -3.19
N LYS A 119 -0.23 10.74 -4.00
CA LYS A 119 -0.93 11.97 -4.44
C LYS A 119 -2.17 11.67 -5.27
N GLU A 120 -2.13 10.63 -6.09
CA GLU A 120 -3.30 10.17 -6.84
C GLU A 120 -4.39 9.62 -5.91
N ALA A 121 -4.02 8.81 -4.92
CA ALA A 121 -4.94 8.33 -3.89
C ALA A 121 -5.60 9.49 -3.12
N GLU A 122 -4.83 10.50 -2.71
CA GLU A 122 -5.34 11.71 -2.03
C GLU A 122 -6.38 12.44 -2.89
N ARG A 123 -6.15 12.56 -4.20
CA ARG A 123 -7.11 13.14 -5.14
C ARG A 123 -8.39 12.31 -5.22
N ILE A 124 -8.29 10.99 -5.33
CA ILE A 124 -9.44 10.09 -5.41
C ILE A 124 -10.30 10.22 -4.14
N VAL A 125 -9.66 10.26 -2.97
CA VAL A 125 -10.36 10.42 -1.69
C VAL A 125 -11.02 11.78 -1.57
N SER A 126 -10.37 12.84 -2.05
CA SER A 126 -10.90 14.22 -1.98
C SER A 126 -12.11 14.47 -2.90
N LEU A 127 -12.33 13.59 -3.89
CA LEU A 127 -13.44 13.68 -4.85
C LEU A 127 -14.70 12.94 -4.39
N LYS A 128 -14.64 12.19 -3.28
CA LYS A 128 -15.75 11.41 -2.72
C LYS A 128 -16.15 11.95 -1.34
#